data_AF-A0A2T3AXW3-F1
#
_entry.id   AF-A0A2T3AXW3-F1
#
_cell.length_a   1.000
_cell.length_b   1.000
_cell.length_c   1.000
_cell.angle_alpha   90.00
_cell.angle_beta   90.00
_cell.angle_gamma   90.00
#
_symmetry.space_group_name_H-M   'P 1'
#
loop_
_entity.id
_entity.type
_entity.pdbx_description
1 polymer ?
#
loop_
_entity_poly.entity_id
_entity_poly.type
_entity_poly.pdbx_seq_one_letter_code
_entity_poly.pdbx_strand_id
1 'polypeptide(L)'
;MKVGMTLHLWSVLPAGALLPLQFVPALRRRYTYMHKLNGRLLLVLLMMGNLTALTIAPKSFSGTITTRAAVILLASLTTVSTYKSWTAIRNLHIDQHRAWILRTWAYAGSILTMRFVMAAIAISVTVFCPDRYRVVTTCQEILFMYDEPTSSDLFDRYPSCSNITSSSEPVYVIANASMKYGYPEESAAILGLAFGVSSWIAQVIHILAVEVYLNLTKDEDERLKKISVLRRKAARLE
;
A
#
# COMPACT_ATOMS: atom_id res chain seq x y z
N MET A 1 -4.18 -18.04 -0.68
CA MET A 1 -3.38 -16.87 -1.12
C MET A 1 -3.97 -16.23 -2.38
N LYS A 2 -4.27 -17.02 -3.43
CA LYS A 2 -4.86 -16.53 -4.68
C LYS A 2 -6.10 -15.63 -4.49
N VAL A 3 -7.12 -16.10 -3.77
CA VAL A 3 -8.36 -15.31 -3.54
C VAL A 3 -8.09 -13.97 -2.85
N GLY A 4 -7.27 -13.96 -1.79
CA GLY A 4 -6.94 -12.72 -1.07
C GLY A 4 -6.23 -11.71 -1.97
N MET A 5 -5.22 -12.17 -2.74
CA MET A 5 -4.48 -11.32 -3.67
C MET A 5 -5.35 -10.79 -4.80
N THR A 6 -6.23 -11.63 -5.35
CA THR A 6 -7.24 -11.21 -6.33
C THR A 6 -8.12 -10.11 -5.73
N LEU A 7 -8.73 -10.33 -4.56
CA LEU A 7 -9.58 -9.33 -3.90
C LEU A 7 -8.84 -8.02 -3.58
N HIS A 8 -7.56 -8.10 -3.21
CA HIS A 8 -6.72 -6.93 -3.01
C HIS A 8 -6.55 -6.11 -4.30
N LEU A 9 -6.24 -6.77 -5.43
CA LEU A 9 -6.10 -6.09 -6.72
C LEU A 9 -7.43 -5.51 -7.21
N TRP A 10 -8.53 -6.26 -7.06
CA TRP A 10 -9.87 -5.82 -7.42
C TRP A 10 -10.39 -4.66 -6.56
N SER A 11 -9.79 -4.39 -5.40
CA SER A 11 -10.11 -3.22 -4.58
C SER A 11 -9.21 -2.03 -4.91
N VAL A 12 -7.89 -2.24 -4.95
CA VAL A 12 -6.92 -1.15 -5.09
C VAL A 12 -6.87 -0.56 -6.51
N LEU A 13 -6.98 -1.38 -7.56
CA LEU A 13 -6.90 -0.88 -8.95
C LEU A 13 -8.09 0.03 -9.31
N PRO A 14 -9.36 -0.36 -9.06
CA PRO A 14 -10.48 0.55 -9.30
C PRO A 14 -10.42 1.79 -8.41
N ALA A 15 -9.97 1.65 -7.16
CA ALA A 15 -9.82 2.80 -6.27
C ALA A 15 -8.81 3.82 -6.82
N GLY A 16 -7.66 3.35 -7.30
CA GLY A 16 -6.65 4.20 -7.94
C GLY A 16 -7.18 4.92 -9.18
N ALA A 17 -7.97 4.24 -10.01
CA ALA A 17 -8.57 4.84 -11.22
C ALA A 17 -9.65 5.89 -10.90
N LEU A 18 -10.45 5.65 -9.86
CA LEU A 18 -11.59 6.51 -9.49
C LEU A 18 -11.21 7.68 -8.57
N LEU A 19 -10.07 7.61 -7.89
CA LEU A 19 -9.62 8.61 -6.92
C LEU A 19 -9.42 10.02 -7.52
N PRO A 20 -8.77 10.19 -8.69
CA PRO A 20 -8.56 11.54 -9.27
C PRO A 20 -9.85 12.33 -9.46
N LEU A 21 -10.96 11.64 -9.75
CA LEU A 21 -12.28 12.25 -9.92
C LEU A 21 -12.76 12.97 -8.65
N GLN A 22 -12.30 12.57 -7.46
CA GLN A 22 -12.63 13.25 -6.20
C GLN A 22 -12.05 14.66 -6.10
N PHE A 23 -10.91 14.90 -6.76
CA PHE A 23 -10.17 16.16 -6.67
C PHE A 23 -10.49 17.14 -7.80
N VAL A 24 -11.27 16.73 -8.82
CA VAL A 24 -11.68 17.61 -9.93
C VAL A 24 -12.70 18.66 -9.44
N PRO A 25 -12.37 19.97 -9.44
CA PRO A 25 -13.25 21.00 -8.88
C PRO A 25 -14.59 21.14 -9.62
N ALA A 26 -14.60 20.86 -10.92
CA ALA A 26 -15.82 20.89 -11.74
C ALA A 26 -16.82 19.81 -11.31
N LEU A 27 -16.34 18.58 -11.08
CA LEU A 27 -17.18 17.47 -10.63
C LEU A 27 -17.71 17.70 -9.22
N ARG A 28 -16.85 18.19 -8.32
CA ARG A 28 -17.22 18.49 -6.93
C ARG A 28 -18.30 19.57 -6.81
N ARG A 29 -18.27 20.60 -7.65
CA ARG A 29 -19.23 21.73 -7.61
C ARG A 29 -20.52 21.44 -8.38
N ARG A 30 -20.42 20.88 -9.60
CA ARG A 30 -21.57 20.70 -10.51
C ARG A 30 -22.29 19.36 -10.30
N TYR A 31 -21.55 18.29 -9.99
CA TYR A 31 -22.09 16.93 -9.90
C TYR A 31 -21.90 16.35 -8.49
N THR A 32 -22.41 17.06 -7.49
CA THR A 32 -22.25 16.72 -6.07
C THR A 32 -22.75 15.31 -5.73
N TYR A 33 -23.81 14.83 -6.37
CA TYR A 33 -24.33 13.48 -6.17
C TYR A 33 -23.32 12.41 -6.61
N MET A 34 -22.71 12.57 -7.80
CA MET A 34 -21.67 11.66 -8.31
C MET A 34 -20.42 11.68 -7.42
N HIS A 35 -19.99 12.86 -6.94
CA HIS A 35 -18.89 12.98 -5.99
C HIS A 35 -19.15 12.17 -4.71
N LYS A 36 -20.36 12.27 -4.14
CA LYS A 36 -20.76 11.52 -2.94
C LYS A 36 -20.80 10.01 -3.18
N LEU A 37 -21.35 9.55 -4.30
CA LEU A 37 -21.44 8.13 -4.63
C LEU A 37 -20.04 7.53 -4.84
N ASN A 38 -19.21 8.18 -5.65
CA ASN A 38 -17.84 7.77 -5.88
C ASN A 38 -17.02 7.78 -4.58
N GLY A 39 -17.26 8.78 -3.70
CA GLY A 39 -16.57 8.86 -2.41
C GLY A 39 -16.89 7.68 -1.51
N ARG A 40 -18.16 7.26 -1.43
CA ARG A 40 -18.57 6.07 -0.67
C ARG A 40 -17.96 4.79 -1.24
N LEU A 41 -17.99 4.62 -2.56
CA LEU A 41 -17.38 3.48 -3.23
C LEU A 41 -15.88 3.39 -2.92
N LEU A 42 -15.16 4.51 -3.03
CA LEU A 42 -13.73 4.57 -2.72
C LEU A 42 -13.41 4.18 -1.27
N LEU A 43 -14.23 4.61 -0.30
CA LEU A 43 -14.03 4.23 1.11
C LEU A 43 -14.26 2.72 1.32
N VAL A 44 -15.25 2.13 0.66
CA VAL A 44 -15.49 0.67 0.72
C VAL A 44 -14.32 -0.09 0.10
N LEU A 45 -13.86 0.32 -1.09
CA LEU A 45 -12.71 -0.28 -1.75
C LEU A 45 -11.45 -0.18 -0.90
N LEU A 46 -11.20 0.97 -0.27
CA LEU A 46 -10.06 1.15 0.65
C LEU A 46 -10.12 0.18 1.83
N MET A 47 -11.29 0.02 2.47
CA MET A 47 -11.44 -0.89 3.61
C MET A 47 -11.26 -2.35 3.21
N MET A 48 -11.80 -2.77 2.05
CA MET A 48 -11.53 -4.10 1.49
C MET A 48 -10.05 -4.29 1.18
N GLY A 49 -9.40 -3.27 0.63
CA GLY A 49 -7.96 -3.24 0.36
C GLY A 49 -7.13 -3.42 1.64
N ASN A 50 -7.48 -2.72 2.72
CA ASN A 50 -6.81 -2.84 4.02
C ASN A 50 -6.96 -4.24 4.63
N LEU A 51 -8.18 -4.78 4.66
CA LEU A 51 -8.45 -6.12 5.21
C LEU A 51 -7.66 -7.18 4.44
N THR A 52 -7.73 -7.14 3.11
CA THR A 52 -6.99 -8.09 2.27
C THR A 52 -5.47 -7.91 2.41
N ALA A 53 -4.95 -6.68 2.47
CA ALA A 53 -3.54 -6.42 2.68
C ALA A 53 -3.01 -7.03 3.99
N LEU A 54 -3.76 -6.90 5.10
CA LEU A 54 -3.39 -7.49 6.39
C LEU A 54 -3.32 -9.02 6.33
N THR A 55 -4.19 -9.68 5.55
CA THR A 55 -4.15 -11.15 5.38
C THR A 55 -3.00 -11.63 4.49
N ILE A 56 -2.53 -10.78 3.58
CA ILE A 56 -1.50 -11.11 2.59
C ILE A 56 -0.09 -10.78 3.10
N ALA A 57 0.06 -9.71 3.90
CA ALA A 57 1.34 -9.22 4.41
C ALA A 57 2.24 -10.29 5.05
N PRO A 58 1.73 -11.31 5.79
CA PRO A 58 2.57 -12.36 6.36
C PRO A 58 3.29 -13.25 5.33
N LYS A 59 2.82 -13.26 4.07
CA LYS A 59 3.30 -14.12 2.99
C LYS A 59 3.96 -13.35 1.85
N SER A 60 3.73 -12.04 1.75
CA SER A 60 4.33 -11.21 0.71
C SER A 60 5.73 -10.76 1.10
N PHE A 61 6.67 -10.84 0.15
CA PHE A 61 8.05 -10.37 0.32
C PHE A 61 8.71 -10.97 1.59
N SER A 62 8.67 -12.30 1.69
CA SER A 62 9.13 -13.10 2.85
C SER A 62 8.44 -12.78 4.17
N GLY A 63 7.38 -11.97 4.16
CA GLY A 63 6.60 -11.64 5.35
C GLY A 63 7.42 -11.05 6.48
N THR A 64 8.51 -10.33 6.18
CA THR A 64 9.42 -9.82 7.20
C THR A 64 8.68 -8.94 8.21
N ILE A 65 9.21 -8.85 9.44
CA ILE A 65 8.62 -8.00 10.49
C ILE A 65 8.52 -6.55 10.01
N THR A 66 9.51 -6.07 9.23
CA THR A 66 9.50 -4.71 8.67
C THR A 66 8.33 -4.49 7.68
N THR A 67 8.08 -5.43 6.78
CA THR A 67 6.95 -5.43 5.84
C THR A 67 5.62 -5.45 6.61
N ARG A 68 5.48 -6.35 7.58
CA ARG A 68 4.25 -6.47 8.38
C ARG A 68 3.96 -5.18 9.17
N ALA A 69 4.97 -4.63 9.83
CA ALA A 69 4.84 -3.40 10.60
C ALA A 69 4.41 -2.22 9.72
N ALA A 70 5.04 -2.06 8.54
CA ALA A 70 4.68 -1.02 7.59
C ALA A 70 3.24 -1.16 7.08
N VAL A 71 2.78 -2.38 6.77
CA VAL A 71 1.39 -2.61 6.31
C VAL A 71 0.38 -2.37 7.43
N ILE A 72 0.65 -2.83 8.65
CA ILE A 72 -0.21 -2.60 9.82
C ILE A 72 -0.33 -1.10 10.10
N LEU A 73 0.79 -0.37 10.07
CA LEU A 73 0.79 1.07 10.25
C LEU A 73 -0.07 1.76 9.18
N LEU A 74 0.16 1.47 7.91
CA LEU A 74 -0.61 2.07 6.82
C LEU A 74 -2.12 1.76 6.92
N ALA A 75 -2.47 0.50 7.20
CA ALA A 75 -3.85 0.06 7.36
C ALA A 75 -4.52 0.75 8.56
N SER A 76 -3.82 0.86 9.69
CA SER A 76 -4.35 1.56 10.87
C SER A 76 -4.55 3.06 10.63
N LEU A 77 -3.55 3.75 10.07
CA LEU A 77 -3.60 5.18 9.76
C LEU A 77 -4.78 5.50 8.83
N THR A 78 -4.90 4.77 7.72
CA THR A 78 -5.98 4.96 6.75
C THR A 78 -7.34 4.57 7.30
N THR A 79 -7.43 3.54 8.16
CA THR A 79 -8.69 3.12 8.77
C THR A 79 -9.19 4.16 9.78
N VAL A 80 -8.31 4.62 10.68
CA VAL A 80 -8.63 5.65 11.68
C VAL A 80 -9.00 6.96 10.99
N SER A 81 -8.22 7.41 10.00
CA SER A 81 -8.51 8.66 9.29
C SER A 81 -9.83 8.58 8.52
N THR A 82 -10.13 7.42 7.91
CA THR A 82 -11.42 7.20 7.24
C THR A 82 -12.59 7.22 8.22
N TYR A 83 -12.46 6.55 9.36
CA TYR A 83 -13.48 6.57 10.41
C TYR A 83 -13.75 8.00 10.90
N LYS A 84 -12.71 8.79 11.17
CA LYS A 84 -12.85 10.20 11.56
C LYS A 84 -13.45 11.06 10.46
N SER A 85 -13.07 10.83 9.20
CA SER A 85 -13.66 11.51 8.04
C SER A 85 -15.15 11.21 7.88
N TRP A 86 -15.53 9.95 8.05
CA TRP A 86 -16.92 9.50 7.93
C TRP A 86 -17.80 10.05 9.05
N THR A 87 -17.33 9.96 10.30
CA THR A 87 -18.05 10.50 11.46
C THR A 87 -18.21 12.03 11.35
N ALA A 88 -17.18 12.75 10.94
CA ALA A 88 -17.24 14.19 10.71
C ALA A 88 -18.31 14.58 9.66
N ILE A 89 -18.35 13.90 8.50
CA ILE A 89 -19.35 14.24 7.47
C ILE A 89 -20.78 13.87 7.89
N ARG A 90 -20.95 12.81 8.68
CA ARG A 90 -22.26 12.43 9.26
C ARG A 90 -22.76 13.48 10.25
N ASN A 91 -21.86 14.14 10.98
CA ASN A 91 -22.16 15.22 11.92
C ASN A 91 -22.13 16.62 11.27
N LEU A 92 -21.98 16.70 9.95
CA LEU A 92 -21.89 17.95 9.18
C LEU A 92 -20.69 18.84 9.55
N HIS A 93 -19.63 18.27 10.13
CA HIS A 93 -18.31 18.93 10.28
C HIS A 93 -17.50 18.80 8.99
N ILE A 94 -17.74 19.72 8.06
CA ILE A 94 -17.15 19.67 6.71
C ILE A 94 -15.65 20.00 6.73
N ASP A 95 -15.24 20.89 7.64
CA ASP A 95 -13.83 21.21 7.92
C ASP A 95 -13.06 19.97 8.38
N GLN A 96 -13.58 19.26 9.38
CA GLN A 96 -12.97 18.04 9.89
C GLN A 96 -12.98 16.92 8.84
N HIS A 97 -14.09 16.78 8.09
CA HIS A 97 -14.17 15.82 7.00
C HIS A 97 -13.07 16.07 5.96
N ARG A 98 -12.87 17.32 5.51
CA ARG A 98 -11.79 17.69 4.58
C ARG A 98 -10.43 17.29 5.15
N ALA A 99 -10.15 17.66 6.40
CA ALA A 99 -8.86 17.42 7.01
C ALA A 99 -8.55 15.91 7.14
N TRP A 100 -9.54 15.08 7.49
CA TRP A 100 -9.35 13.64 7.65
C TRP A 100 -9.36 12.88 6.33
N ILE A 101 -10.17 13.29 5.35
CA ILE A 101 -10.19 12.62 4.04
C ILE A 101 -8.90 12.89 3.25
N LEU A 102 -8.31 14.08 3.40
CA LEU A 102 -7.00 14.38 2.82
C LEU A 102 -5.89 13.50 3.43
N ARG A 103 -5.89 13.34 4.76
CA ARG A 103 -4.98 12.40 5.45
C ARG A 103 -5.14 10.97 4.93
N THR A 104 -6.37 10.47 4.82
CA THR A 104 -6.64 9.13 4.28
C THR A 104 -5.97 8.92 2.93
N TRP A 105 -6.19 9.83 1.97
CA TRP A 105 -5.70 9.65 0.61
C TRP A 105 -4.22 9.98 0.45
N ALA A 106 -3.65 10.86 1.28
CA ALA A 106 -2.21 11.04 1.36
C ALA A 106 -1.53 9.76 1.86
N TYR A 107 -2.02 9.18 2.98
CA TYR A 107 -1.46 7.93 3.49
C TYR A 107 -1.58 6.81 2.45
N ALA A 108 -2.76 6.62 1.83
CA ALA A 108 -2.92 5.62 0.77
C ALA A 108 -2.01 5.90 -0.44
N GLY A 109 -1.79 7.18 -0.79
CA GLY A 109 -0.89 7.61 -1.85
C GLY A 109 0.58 7.25 -1.62
N SER A 110 0.98 6.94 -0.39
CA SER A 110 2.33 6.46 -0.08
C SER A 110 2.67 5.16 -0.81
N ILE A 111 1.66 4.36 -1.20
CA ILE A 111 1.86 3.13 -1.98
C ILE A 111 2.48 3.44 -3.35
N LEU A 112 2.05 4.53 -4.00
CA LEU A 112 2.58 4.93 -5.30
C LEU A 112 4.03 5.41 -5.16
N THR A 113 4.31 6.28 -4.19
CA THR A 113 5.67 6.76 -3.89
C THR A 113 6.60 5.60 -3.53
N MET A 114 6.13 4.64 -2.74
CA MET A 114 6.89 3.44 -2.39
C MET A 114 7.34 2.68 -3.64
N ARG A 115 6.53 2.57 -4.70
CA ARG A 115 6.93 1.86 -5.93
C ARG A 115 8.12 2.53 -6.62
N PHE A 116 8.13 3.86 -6.69
CA PHE A 116 9.25 4.61 -7.25
C PHE A 116 10.51 4.49 -6.40
N VAL A 117 10.38 4.62 -5.07
CA VAL A 117 11.51 4.45 -4.14
C VAL A 117 12.07 3.03 -4.22
N MET A 118 11.20 2.02 -4.32
CA MET A 118 11.59 0.62 -4.44
C MET A 118 12.37 0.35 -5.74
N ALA A 119 11.90 0.90 -6.87
CA ALA A 119 12.62 0.80 -8.13
C ALA A 119 14.00 1.49 -8.06
N ALA A 120 14.07 2.68 -7.45
CA ALA A 120 15.33 3.40 -7.27
C ALA A 120 16.33 2.62 -6.41
N ILE A 121 15.88 2.03 -5.29
CA ILE A 121 16.72 1.19 -4.43
C ILE A 121 17.18 -0.06 -5.17
N ALA A 122 16.29 -0.75 -5.88
CA ALA A 122 16.62 -1.96 -6.64
C ALA A 122 17.71 -1.68 -7.68
N ILE A 123 17.56 -0.61 -8.48
CA ILE A 123 18.56 -0.18 -9.47
C ILE A 123 19.88 0.21 -8.78
N SER A 124 19.82 0.95 -7.67
CA SER A 124 21.02 1.39 -6.97
C SER A 124 21.83 0.22 -6.42
N VAL A 125 21.14 -0.77 -5.84
CA VAL A 125 21.78 -1.99 -5.30
C VAL A 125 22.41 -2.81 -6.43
N THR A 126 21.70 -3.02 -7.54
CA THR A 126 22.22 -3.85 -8.64
C THR A 126 23.39 -3.20 -9.37
N VAL A 127 23.42 -1.88 -9.50
CA VAL A 127 24.47 -1.14 -10.23
C VAL A 127 25.68 -0.85 -9.35
N PHE A 128 25.48 -0.36 -8.13
CA PHE A 128 26.58 0.14 -7.29
C PHE A 128 27.07 -0.87 -6.25
N CYS A 129 26.27 -1.86 -5.90
CA CYS A 129 26.58 -2.86 -4.88
C CYS A 129 26.27 -4.30 -5.37
N PRO A 130 26.75 -4.71 -6.55
CA PRO A 130 26.44 -6.03 -7.09
C PRO A 130 26.88 -7.15 -6.12
N ASP A 131 26.05 -8.17 -6.00
CA ASP A 131 26.29 -9.40 -5.20
C ASP A 131 26.56 -9.18 -3.70
N ARG A 132 26.30 -7.97 -3.18
CA ARG A 132 26.51 -7.61 -1.78
C ARG A 132 25.38 -8.09 -0.86
N TYR A 133 24.14 -7.98 -1.33
CA TYR A 133 22.95 -8.26 -0.52
C TYR A 133 22.41 -9.64 -0.84
N ARG A 134 22.04 -10.38 0.20
CA ARG A 134 21.44 -11.71 0.10
C ARG A 134 20.24 -11.79 1.03
N VAL A 135 19.22 -12.54 0.63
CA VAL A 135 17.97 -12.70 1.37
C VAL A 135 17.76 -14.17 1.67
N VAL A 136 17.32 -14.48 2.88
CA VAL A 136 16.90 -15.84 3.26
C VAL A 136 15.49 -16.07 2.75
N THR A 137 15.29 -17.15 2.02
CA THR A 137 14.00 -17.61 1.49
C THR A 137 13.87 -19.12 1.72
N THR A 138 12.73 -19.70 1.37
CA THR A 138 12.51 -21.15 1.46
C THR A 138 12.57 -21.78 0.07
N CYS A 139 12.97 -23.05 0.00
CA CYS A 139 12.93 -23.78 -1.26
C CYS A 139 11.51 -23.83 -1.86
N GLN A 140 10.46 -23.90 -1.03
CA GLN A 140 9.07 -23.87 -1.51
C GLN A 140 8.74 -22.55 -2.20
N GLU A 141 9.26 -21.42 -1.71
CA GLU A 141 9.10 -20.11 -2.36
C GLU A 141 9.85 -20.06 -3.69
N ILE A 142 11.10 -20.57 -3.75
CA ILE A 142 11.86 -20.62 -5.00
C ILE A 142 11.15 -21.49 -6.02
N LEU A 143 10.78 -22.73 -5.67
CA LEU A 143 10.11 -23.67 -6.58
C LEU A 143 8.76 -23.13 -7.09
N PHE A 144 8.07 -22.31 -6.28
CA PHE A 144 6.83 -21.66 -6.70
C PHE A 144 7.01 -20.58 -7.78
N MET A 145 8.22 -20.02 -7.93
CA MET A 145 8.52 -18.99 -8.93
C MET A 145 8.87 -19.54 -10.31
N TYR A 146 9.13 -20.84 -10.42
CA TYR A 146 9.51 -21.51 -11.67
C TYR A 146 8.35 -22.35 -12.20
N ASP A 147 8.02 -22.19 -13.49
CA ASP A 147 6.96 -22.97 -14.14
C ASP A 147 7.33 -24.46 -14.27
N GLU A 148 8.61 -24.75 -14.52
CA GLU A 148 9.18 -26.10 -14.49
C GLU A 148 10.27 -26.22 -13.43
N PRO A 149 9.93 -26.65 -12.20
CA PRO A 149 10.87 -26.71 -11.08
C PRO A 149 11.97 -27.78 -11.24
N THR A 150 11.98 -28.54 -12.33
CA THR A 150 12.90 -29.66 -12.59
C THR A 150 14.13 -29.30 -13.45
N SER A 151 14.38 -28.03 -13.73
CA SER A 151 15.59 -27.64 -14.47
C SER A 151 16.87 -27.96 -13.69
N SER A 152 17.87 -28.52 -14.38
CA SER A 152 19.16 -28.86 -13.76
C SER A 152 19.85 -27.62 -13.18
N ASP A 153 19.78 -26.49 -13.88
CA ASP A 153 20.39 -25.21 -13.46
C ASP A 153 19.84 -24.72 -12.10
N LEU A 154 18.55 -24.91 -11.84
CA LEU A 154 17.95 -24.54 -10.55
C LEU A 154 18.54 -25.37 -9.40
N PHE A 155 18.67 -26.69 -9.59
CA PHE A 155 19.20 -27.59 -8.57
C PHE A 155 20.71 -27.53 -8.44
N ASP A 156 21.44 -27.12 -9.48
CA ASP A 156 22.87 -26.83 -9.38
C ASP A 156 23.11 -25.62 -8.46
N ARG A 157 22.23 -24.62 -8.50
CA ARG A 157 22.28 -23.42 -7.64
C ARG A 157 21.71 -23.66 -6.24
N TYR A 158 20.66 -24.46 -6.14
CA TYR A 158 19.98 -24.78 -4.89
C TYR A 158 19.86 -26.30 -4.71
N PRO A 159 20.97 -27.02 -4.46
CA PRO A 159 20.98 -28.48 -4.37
C PRO A 159 20.11 -29.01 -3.24
N SER A 160 19.97 -28.22 -2.17
CA SER A 160 19.07 -28.51 -1.03
C SER A 160 17.59 -28.52 -1.40
N CYS A 161 17.19 -27.99 -2.56
CA CYS A 161 15.79 -27.94 -2.99
C CYS A 161 15.36 -29.14 -3.87
N SER A 162 16.30 -30.02 -4.25
CA SER A 162 16.06 -31.11 -5.22
C SER A 162 15.11 -32.23 -4.77
N ASN A 163 15.02 -32.51 -3.47
CA ASN A 163 14.26 -33.63 -2.92
C ASN A 163 13.16 -33.19 -1.93
N ILE A 164 12.60 -31.99 -2.10
CA ILE A 164 11.59 -31.47 -1.18
C ILE A 164 10.20 -31.93 -1.62
N THR A 165 9.55 -32.70 -0.75
CA THR A 165 8.12 -33.03 -0.86
C THR A 165 7.28 -32.02 -0.09
N SER A 166 5.99 -31.90 -0.43
CA SER A 166 5.05 -30.97 0.19
C SER A 166 4.84 -31.17 1.71
N SER A 167 5.28 -32.31 2.27
CA SER A 167 5.26 -32.63 3.70
C SER A 167 6.59 -32.39 4.43
N SER A 168 7.61 -31.88 3.74
CA SER A 168 8.93 -31.62 4.33
C SER A 168 8.92 -30.36 5.20
N GLU A 169 9.73 -30.36 6.26
CA GLU A 169 10.04 -29.13 7.02
C GLU A 169 10.55 -28.01 6.09
N PRO A 170 10.35 -26.74 6.46
CA PRO A 170 10.80 -25.62 5.62
C PRO A 170 12.32 -25.62 5.52
N VAL A 171 12.85 -25.84 4.31
CA VAL A 171 14.28 -25.74 4.01
C VAL A 171 14.60 -24.30 3.62
N TYR A 172 15.47 -23.67 4.40
CA TYR A 172 15.89 -22.29 4.17
C TYR A 172 17.15 -22.24 3.31
N VAL A 173 17.15 -21.34 2.33
CA VAL A 173 18.24 -21.09 1.40
C VAL A 173 18.48 -19.60 1.24
N ILE A 174 19.65 -19.24 0.73
CA ILE A 174 20.05 -17.85 0.54
C ILE A 174 20.00 -17.52 -0.94
N ALA A 175 19.15 -16.56 -1.32
CA ALA A 175 19.08 -16.03 -2.67
C ALA A 175 19.86 -14.70 -2.76
N ASN A 176 20.53 -14.48 -3.87
CA ASN A 176 21.22 -13.22 -4.16
C ASN A 176 20.21 -12.13 -4.53
N ALA A 177 20.35 -10.90 -4.01
CA ALA A 177 19.44 -9.82 -4.34
C ALA A 177 19.94 -9.09 -5.61
N SER A 178 19.38 -9.45 -6.76
CA SER A 178 19.81 -8.94 -8.06
C SER A 178 18.64 -8.90 -9.07
N MET A 179 18.80 -8.21 -10.20
CA MET A 179 17.80 -8.14 -11.29
C MET A 179 18.28 -8.87 -12.55
N LYS A 180 18.99 -10.01 -12.39
CA LYS A 180 19.44 -10.81 -13.52
C LYS A 180 18.25 -11.47 -14.22
N TYR A 181 18.24 -11.36 -15.55
CA TYR A 181 17.23 -12.00 -16.39
C TYR A 181 17.36 -13.53 -16.29
N GLY A 182 16.22 -14.24 -16.23
CA GLY A 182 16.18 -15.69 -16.09
C GLY A 182 16.18 -16.22 -14.66
N TYR A 183 16.40 -15.35 -13.66
CA TYR A 183 16.45 -15.73 -12.24
C TYR A 183 15.38 -14.98 -11.42
N PRO A 184 14.12 -15.46 -11.44
CA PRO A 184 13.01 -14.80 -10.75
C PRO A 184 13.19 -14.72 -9.23
N GLU A 185 13.91 -15.66 -8.62
CA GLU A 185 14.21 -15.67 -7.19
C GLU A 185 15.16 -14.53 -6.78
N GLU A 186 16.12 -14.16 -7.64
CA GLU A 186 16.98 -13.01 -7.37
C GLU A 186 16.19 -11.71 -7.45
N SER A 187 15.31 -11.61 -8.46
CA SER A 187 14.42 -10.46 -8.66
C SER A 187 13.45 -10.32 -7.48
N ALA A 188 12.88 -11.43 -7.00
CA ALA A 188 12.05 -11.43 -5.81
C ALA A 188 12.82 -11.02 -4.55
N ALA A 189 14.07 -11.47 -4.40
CA ALA A 189 14.93 -11.12 -3.27
C ALA A 189 15.22 -9.61 -3.21
N ILE A 190 15.60 -8.97 -4.32
CA ILE A 190 15.86 -7.52 -4.34
C ILE A 190 14.59 -6.70 -4.11
N LEU A 191 13.46 -7.12 -4.68
CA LEU A 191 12.18 -6.45 -4.44
C LEU A 191 11.75 -6.58 -2.97
N GLY A 192 11.97 -7.76 -2.36
CA GLY A 192 11.70 -7.98 -0.94
C GLY A 192 12.56 -7.13 -0.03
N LEU A 193 13.87 -7.03 -0.32
CA LEU A 193 14.81 -6.16 0.39
C LEU A 193 14.36 -4.69 0.33
N ALA A 194 13.97 -4.21 -0.86
CA ALA A 194 13.61 -2.82 -1.07
C ALA A 194 12.21 -2.47 -0.52
N PHE A 195 11.27 -3.43 -0.46
CA PHE A 195 9.87 -3.18 -0.10
C PHE A 195 9.72 -2.51 1.27
N GLY A 196 10.32 -3.09 2.31
CA GLY A 196 10.17 -2.62 3.69
C GLY A 196 10.67 -1.18 3.85
N VAL A 197 11.93 -0.94 3.43
CA VAL A 197 12.58 0.39 3.53
C VAL A 197 11.80 1.44 2.73
N SER A 198 11.39 1.11 1.50
CA SER A 198 10.61 2.01 0.65
C SER A 198 9.26 2.36 1.25
N SER A 199 8.61 1.38 1.91
CA SER A 199 7.32 1.57 2.57
C SER A 199 7.43 2.58 3.71
N TRP A 200 8.49 2.50 4.52
CA TRP A 200 8.73 3.43 5.63
C TRP A 200 9.03 4.84 5.14
N ILE A 201 9.95 4.98 4.18
CA ILE A 201 10.31 6.28 3.60
C ILE A 201 9.07 6.96 3.02
N ALA A 202 8.29 6.24 2.21
CA ALA A 202 7.10 6.79 1.58
C ALA A 202 6.04 7.20 2.61
N GLN A 203 5.80 6.40 3.65
CA GLN A 203 4.84 6.75 4.69
C GLN A 203 5.23 8.02 5.43
N VAL A 204 6.50 8.16 5.83
CA VAL A 204 6.99 9.37 6.52
C VAL A 204 6.79 10.60 5.64
N ILE A 205 7.16 10.52 4.35
CA ILE A 205 6.99 11.63 3.40
C ILE A 205 5.52 12.06 3.35
N HIS A 206 4.58 11.12 3.20
CA HIS A 206 3.15 11.44 3.07
C HIS A 206 2.52 11.92 4.38
N ILE A 207 2.95 11.39 5.53
CA ILE A 207 2.52 11.88 6.84
C ILE A 207 2.92 13.34 7.04
N LEU A 208 4.16 13.71 6.71
CA LEU A 208 4.62 15.09 6.84
C LEU A 208 3.99 15.99 5.78
N ALA A 209 3.95 15.54 4.52
CA ALA A 209 3.44 16.33 3.40
C ALA A 209 1.98 16.75 3.58
N VAL A 210 1.13 15.87 4.12
CA VAL A 210 -0.29 16.22 4.34
C VAL A 210 -0.48 17.25 5.44
N GLU A 211 0.31 17.20 6.51
CA GLU A 211 0.24 18.21 7.58
C GLU A 211 0.77 19.57 7.10
N VAL A 212 1.82 19.59 6.28
CA VAL A 212 2.28 20.81 5.61
C VAL A 212 1.19 21.37 4.70
N TYR A 213 0.56 20.52 3.88
CA TYR A 213 -0.51 20.93 2.97
C TYR A 213 -1.74 21.51 3.71
N LEU A 214 -2.15 20.88 4.81
CA LEU A 214 -3.25 21.38 5.64
C LEU A 214 -2.88 22.72 6.28
N ASN A 215 -1.65 22.88 6.78
CA ASN A 215 -1.17 24.13 7.34
C ASN A 215 -1.10 25.27 6.30
N LEU A 216 -0.76 24.96 5.05
CA LEU A 216 -0.77 25.93 3.94
C LEU A 216 -2.18 26.29 3.48
N THR A 217 -3.21 25.52 3.85
CA THR A 217 -4.59 25.73 3.41
C THR A 217 -5.54 26.06 4.57
N LYS A 218 -5.03 26.70 5.63
CA LYS A 218 -5.80 27.10 6.83
C LYS A 218 -7.00 28.00 6.50
N ASP A 219 -6.87 28.90 5.54
CA ASP A 219 -7.95 29.81 5.15
C ASP A 219 -9.20 29.05 4.66
N GLU A 220 -8.98 27.94 3.94
CA GLU A 220 -10.05 27.07 3.47
C GLU A 220 -10.70 26.31 4.65
N ASP A 221 -9.93 25.90 5.64
CA ASP A 221 -10.45 25.26 6.85
C ASP A 221 -11.31 26.22 7.67
N GLU A 222 -10.88 27.48 7.84
CA GLU A 222 -11.68 28.52 8.51
C GLU A 222 -12.99 28.80 7.78
N ARG A 223 -12.94 28.89 6.45
CA ARG A 223 -14.13 29.04 5.61
C ARG A 223 -15.10 27.88 5.78
N LEU A 224 -14.61 26.64 5.76
CA LEU A 224 -15.44 25.44 5.92
C LEU A 224 -15.98 25.29 7.34
N LYS A 225 -15.27 25.79 8.36
CA LYS A 225 -15.75 25.82 9.74
C LYS A 225 -16.99 26.69 9.87
N LYS A 226 -16.99 27.88 9.25
CA LYS A 226 -18.19 28.75 9.19
C LYS A 226 -19.38 28.05 8.52
N ILE A 227 -19.14 27.37 7.40
CA ILE A 227 -20.19 26.61 6.70
C ILE A 227 -20.72 25.45 7.55
N SER A 228 -19.84 24.76 8.29
CA SER A 228 -20.22 23.64 9.15
C SER A 228 -21.16 24.09 10.27
N VAL A 229 -20.86 25.21 10.94
CA VAL A 229 -21.75 25.82 11.96
C VAL A 229 -23.11 26.15 11.36
N LEU A 230 -23.15 26.81 10.20
CA LEU A 230 -24.41 27.18 9.54
C LEU A 230 -25.28 25.95 9.22
N ARG A 231 -24.66 24.89 8.68
CA ARG A 231 -25.39 23.65 8.33
C ARG A 231 -25.85 22.87 9.55
N ARG A 232 -25.07 22.85 10.62
CA ARG A 232 -25.45 22.18 11.88
C ARG A 232 -26.63 22.87 12.56
N LYS A 233 -26.64 24.21 12.60
CA LYS A 233 -27.81 24.99 13.05
C LYS A 233 -29.05 24.72 12.21
N ALA A 234 -28.91 24.71 10.88
CA ALA A 234 -30.03 24.40 9.98
C ALA A 234 -30.59 22.98 10.19
N ALA A 235 -29.73 22.03 10.59
CA ALA A 235 -30.10 20.65 10.90
C ALA A 235 -30.50 20.42 12.38
N ARG A 236 -30.54 21.46 13.22
CA ARG A 236 -30.82 21.39 14.68
C ARG A 236 -29.88 20.44 15.44
N LEU A 237 -28.62 20.38 15.02
CA LEU A 237 -27.56 19.63 15.69
C LEU A 237 -26.74 20.49 16.67
N GLU A 238 -27.02 21.80 16.69
CA GLU A 238 -26.57 22.88 17.60
C GLU A 238 -27.67 23.95 17.64
#